data_AF-A0A6G0YT12-F1
#
_entry.id   AF-A0A6G0YT12-F1
#
_cell.length_a   1.000
_cell.length_b   1.000
_cell.length_c   1.000
_cell.angle_alpha   90.00
_cell.angle_beta   90.00
_cell.angle_gamma   90.00
#
_symmetry.space_group_name_H-M   'P 1'
#
loop_
_entity.id
_entity.type
_entity.pdbx_description
1 polymer ?
#
loop_
_entity_poly.entity_id
_entity_poly.type
_entity_poly.pdbx_seq_one_letter_code
_entity_poly.pdbx_strand_id
1 'polypeptide(L)'
;MSSTNKEDEAVSNFRKYLQIPTVHPNVDYSECVKFLQFQAESIGLPFKIYYMAPKKPIVIITFQGEKPELQSVLLTSHMDVVPVYR
;
A
#
# COMPACT_ATOMS: atom_id res chain seq x y z
N MET A 1 15.02 -31.00 17.72
CA MET A 1 15.69 -30.14 16.73
C MET A 1 14.69 -29.08 16.28
N SER A 2 15.13 -27.82 16.29
CA SER A 2 14.33 -26.59 16.27
C SER A 2 13.26 -26.54 15.18
N SER A 3 12.02 -26.23 15.56
CA SER A 3 10.98 -25.75 14.64
C SER A 3 11.44 -24.41 14.06
N THR A 4 11.76 -24.39 12.77
CA THR A 4 12.02 -23.14 12.03
C THR A 4 10.76 -22.27 12.09
N ASN A 5 10.74 -21.26 12.96
CA ASN A 5 9.75 -20.19 12.97
C ASN A 5 9.88 -19.38 11.67
N LYS A 6 9.14 -19.79 10.64
CA LYS A 6 9.02 -19.03 9.39
C LYS A 6 8.08 -17.85 9.66
N GLU A 7 8.55 -16.63 9.38
CA GLU A 7 7.72 -15.42 9.53
C GLU A 7 6.51 -15.48 8.58
N ASP A 8 5.35 -15.04 9.07
CA ASP A 8 4.14 -14.94 8.27
C ASP A 8 4.31 -13.86 7.18
N GLU A 9 3.84 -14.14 5.96
CA GLU A 9 4.00 -13.25 4.82
C GLU A 9 3.35 -11.88 5.05
N ALA A 10 2.19 -11.82 5.73
CA ALA A 10 1.54 -10.56 6.05
C ALA A 10 2.38 -9.72 7.02
N VAL A 11 3.04 -10.37 7.99
CA VAL A 11 3.98 -9.70 8.90
C VAL A 11 5.20 -9.18 8.13
N SER A 12 5.78 -9.99 7.24
CA SER A 12 6.89 -9.55 6.39
C SER A 12 6.50 -8.36 5.50
N ASN A 13 5.32 -8.39 4.89
CA ASN A 13 4.81 -7.31 4.03
C ASN A 13 4.54 -6.03 4.83
N PHE A 14 3.96 -6.17 6.03
CA PHE A 14 3.74 -5.04 6.92
C PHE A 14 5.06 -4.38 7.36
N ARG A 15 6.07 -5.18 7.75
CA ARG A 15 7.39 -4.66 8.12
C ARG A 15 8.07 -3.95 6.96
N LYS A 16 7.99 -4.49 5.74
CA LYS A 16 8.50 -3.83 4.53
C LYS A 16 7.81 -2.49 4.29
N TYR A 17 6.48 -2.44 4.42
CA TYR A 17 5.70 -1.21 4.25
C TYR A 17 6.12 -0.13 5.25
N LEU A 18 6.31 -0.50 6.54
CA LEU A 18 6.76 0.42 7.59
C LEU A 18 8.18 0.99 7.36
N GLN A 19 9.03 0.28 6.61
CA GLN A 19 10.39 0.73 6.30
C GLN A 19 10.45 1.72 5.15
N ILE A 20 9.34 1.96 4.44
CA ILE A 20 9.28 2.96 3.37
C ILE A 20 9.12 4.35 4.01
N PRO A 21 10.04 5.29 3.76
CA PRO A 21 10.04 6.59 4.44
C PRO A 21 8.97 7.53 3.85
N THR A 22 7.74 7.43 4.35
CA THR A 22 6.62 8.31 3.98
C THR A 22 6.41 9.47 4.97
N VAL A 23 7.49 9.96 5.57
CA VAL A 23 7.47 10.94 6.66
C VAL A 23 7.39 12.40 6.18
N HIS A 24 6.41 13.15 6.68
CA HIS A 24 6.22 14.57 6.34
C HIS A 24 7.37 15.48 6.80
N PRO A 25 7.53 16.69 6.22
CA PRO A 25 6.70 17.31 5.15
C PRO A 25 7.18 17.04 3.72
N ASN A 26 8.43 16.59 3.55
CA ASN A 26 9.08 16.44 2.25
C ASN A 26 9.08 14.96 1.80
N VAL A 27 7.88 14.40 1.67
CA VAL A 27 7.70 12.98 1.31
C VAL A 27 7.94 12.74 -0.18
N ASP A 28 8.66 11.66 -0.51
CA ASP A 28 8.62 11.05 -1.84
C ASP A 28 7.83 9.73 -1.78
N TYR A 29 6.61 9.74 -2.34
CA TYR A 29 5.73 8.57 -2.35
C TYR A 29 6.12 7.52 -3.40
N SER A 30 7.13 7.77 -4.24
CA SER A 30 7.45 6.90 -5.39
C SER A 30 7.69 5.45 -4.98
N GLU A 31 8.47 5.22 -3.93
CA GLU A 31 8.77 3.86 -3.44
C GLU A 31 7.53 3.20 -2.80
N CYS A 32 6.71 3.97 -2.08
CA CYS A 32 5.46 3.48 -1.50
C CYS A 32 4.45 3.09 -2.58
N VAL A 33 4.31 3.90 -3.63
CA VAL A 33 3.44 3.61 -4.77
C VAL A 33 3.92 2.35 -5.49
N LYS A 34 5.22 2.23 -5.81
CA LYS A 34 5.77 1.01 -6.43
C LYS A 34 5.53 -0.23 -5.58
N PHE A 35 5.68 -0.13 -4.26
CA PHE A 35 5.38 -1.24 -3.35
C PHE A 35 3.91 -1.67 -3.45
N LEU A 36 2.96 -0.72 -3.40
CA LEU A 36 1.54 -1.05 -3.52
C LEU A 36 1.16 -1.61 -4.90
N GLN A 37 1.79 -1.12 -5.98
CA GLN A 37 1.64 -1.68 -7.33
C GLN A 37 2.10 -3.14 -7.36
N PHE A 38 3.31 -3.42 -6.85
CA PHE A 38 3.85 -4.77 -6.78
C PHE A 38 2.94 -5.71 -5.97
N GLN A 39 2.43 -5.24 -4.83
CA GLN A 39 1.48 -6.03 -4.03
C GLN A 39 0.22 -6.35 -4.85
N ALA A 40 -0.37 -5.38 -5.55
CA ALA A 40 -1.55 -5.59 -6.39
C ALA A 40 -1.28 -6.57 -7.55
N GLU A 41 -0.15 -6.42 -8.24
CA GLU A 41 0.27 -7.29 -9.34
C GLU A 41 0.48 -8.73 -8.86
N SER A 42 1.09 -8.92 -7.68
CA SER A 42 1.39 -10.25 -7.12
C SER A 42 0.14 -11.09 -6.87
N ILE A 43 -1.01 -10.45 -6.64
CA ILE A 43 -2.31 -11.09 -6.42
C ILE A 43 -3.27 -10.91 -7.60
N GLY A 44 -2.79 -10.38 -8.73
CA GLY A 44 -3.57 -10.23 -9.96
C GLY A 44 -4.67 -9.19 -9.90
N LEU A 45 -4.56 -8.17 -9.04
CA LEU A 45 -5.54 -7.09 -8.95
C LEU A 45 -5.17 -5.89 -9.83
N PRO A 46 -6.11 -5.34 -10.62
CA PRO A 46 -5.89 -4.10 -11.34
C PRO A 46 -5.73 -2.93 -10.37
N PHE A 47 -4.87 -1.98 -10.73
CA PHE A 47 -4.70 -0.74 -9.99
C PHE A 47 -4.67 0.47 -10.94
N LYS A 48 -4.97 1.66 -10.39
CA LYS A 48 -4.84 2.96 -11.07
C LYS A 48 -4.19 3.97 -10.12
N ILE A 49 -3.38 4.87 -10.69
CA ILE A 49 -2.76 5.97 -9.95
C ILE A 49 -3.32 7.29 -10.45
N TYR A 50 -3.83 8.11 -9.54
CA TYR A 50 -4.34 9.45 -9.82
C TYR A 50 -3.50 10.51 -9.12
N TYR A 51 -3.45 11.72 -9.70
CA TYR A 51 -2.80 12.88 -9.08
C TYR A 51 -3.79 14.04 -9.03
N MET A 52 -4.27 14.37 -7.83
CA MET A 52 -5.12 15.55 -7.62
C MET A 52 -4.30 16.82 -7.38
N ALA A 53 -3.02 16.66 -7.06
CA ALA A 53 -2.02 17.72 -6.99
C ALA A 53 -0.64 17.14 -7.35
N PRO A 54 0.32 17.98 -7.77
CA PRO A 54 1.68 17.53 -8.04
C PRO A 54 2.27 16.78 -6.85
N LYS A 55 2.88 15.61 -7.11
CA LYS A 55 3.53 14.75 -6.10
C LYS A 55 2.60 14.18 -5.01
N LYS A 56 1.28 14.25 -5.17
CA LYS A 56 0.29 13.66 -4.25
C LYS A 56 -0.49 12.53 -4.94
N PRO A 57 0.06 11.30 -4.99
CA PRO A 57 -0.59 10.19 -5.66
C PRO A 57 -1.74 9.61 -4.83
N ILE A 58 -2.75 9.10 -5.52
CA ILE A 58 -3.82 8.26 -4.98
C ILE A 58 -3.72 6.91 -5.70
N VAL A 59 -3.48 5.85 -4.95
CA VAL A 59 -3.46 4.48 -5.48
C VAL A 59 -4.82 3.84 -5.22
N ILE A 60 -5.49 3.40 -6.29
CA ILE A 60 -6.74 2.64 -6.21
C ILE A 60 -6.46 1.23 -6.70
N ILE A 61 -6.60 0.23 -5.83
CA ILE A 61 -6.53 -1.19 -6.17
C ILE A 61 -7.96 -1.73 -6.13
N THR A 62 -8.39 -2.42 -7.20
CA THR A 62 -9.78 -2.86 -7.36
C THR A 62 -9.86 -4.37 -7.34
N PHE A 63 -10.64 -4.93 -6.41
CA PHE A 63 -11.10 -6.31 -6.50
C PHE A 63 -12.55 -6.31 -7.02
N GLN A 64 -12.75 -6.80 -8.25
CA GLN A 64 -14.06 -6.83 -8.87
C GLN A 64 -14.92 -7.94 -8.25
N GLY A 65 -16.05 -7.56 -7.65
CA GLY A 65 -17.02 -8.51 -7.14
C GLY A 65 -17.75 -9.25 -8.26
N GLU A 66 -18.35 -10.38 -7.93
CA GLU A 66 -19.14 -11.20 -8.88
C GLU A 66 -20.38 -10.48 -9.41
N LYS A 67 -20.84 -9.43 -8.71
CA LYS A 67 -22.00 -8.58 -9.06
C LYS A 67 -21.55 -7.11 -9.20
N PRO A 68 -20.95 -6.71 -10.33
CA PRO A 68 -20.35 -5.38 -10.52
C PRO A 68 -21.35 -4.22 -10.50
N GLU A 69 -22.64 -4.50 -10.62
CA GLU A 69 -23.75 -3.54 -10.55
C GLU A 69 -24.06 -3.08 -9.12
N LEU A 70 -23.62 -3.83 -8.10
CA LEU A 70 -23.78 -3.42 -6.72
C LEU A 70 -22.81 -2.29 -6.38
N GLN A 71 -23.16 -1.50 -5.36
CA GLN A 71 -22.30 -0.44 -4.88
C GLN A 71 -20.98 -1.00 -4.35
N SER A 72 -19.88 -0.36 -4.70
CA SER A 72 -18.55 -0.72 -4.21
C SER A 72 -18.42 -0.44 -2.71
N VAL A 73 -17.64 -1.29 -2.03
CA VAL A 73 -17.11 -0.99 -0.70
C VAL A 73 -15.75 -0.33 -0.85
N LEU A 74 -15.58 0.84 -0.23
CA LEU A 74 -14.31 1.56 -0.25
C LEU A 74 -13.55 1.33 1.06
N LEU A 75 -12.39 0.68 0.96
CA LEU A 75 -11.42 0.59 2.06
C LEU A 75 -10.36 1.67 1.87
N THR A 76 -10.37 2.68 2.73
CA THR A 76 -9.44 3.81 2.65
C THR A 76 -8.33 3.68 3.68
N SER A 77 -7.15 4.17 3.31
CA SER A 77 -6.03 4.41 4.20
C SER A 77 -5.21 5.59 3.66
N HIS A 78 -4.26 6.07 4.44
CA HIS A 78 -3.29 7.06 4.00
C HIS A 78 -1.87 6.49 4.17
N MET A 79 -0.93 6.96 3.35
CA MET A 79 0.44 6.40 3.29
C MET A 79 1.40 7.17 4.19
N ASP A 80 1.09 8.41 4.50
CA ASP A 80 1.96 9.37 5.16
C ASP A 80 1.98 9.23 6.67
N VAL A 81 3.15 9.50 7.24
CA VAL A 81 3.38 9.48 8.68
C VAL A 81 3.98 10.81 9.15
N VAL A 82 3.81 11.08 10.43
CA VAL A 82 4.36 12.30 11.07
C VAL A 82 5.84 12.12 11.43
N PRO A 83 6.62 13.21 11.53
CA PRO A 83 7.97 13.18 12.07
C PRO A 83 8.04 12.54 13.46
N VAL A 84 9.18 11.90 13.75
CA VAL A 84 9.55 11.49 15.11
C VAL A 84 10.60 12.43 15.66
N TYR A 85 10.46 12.81 16.93
CA TYR A 85 11.43 13.61 17.67
C TYR A 85 12.14 12.72 18.69
N ARG A 86 13.39 13.03 19.01
CA ARG A 86 14.14 12.39 20.08
C ARG A 86 14.24 13.32 21.28
#